data_AF-A0A661Y1Q6-F1
#
_entry.id   AF-A0A661Y1Q6-F1
#
_cell.length_a   1.000
_cell.length_b   1.000
_cell.length_c   1.000
_cell.angle_alpha   90.00
_cell.angle_beta   90.00
_cell.angle_gamma   90.00
#
_symmetry.space_group_name_H-M   'P 1'
#
loop_
_entity.id
_entity.type
_entity.pdbx_description
1 polymer ?
#
loop_
_entity_poly.entity_id
_entity_poly.type
_entity_poly.pdbx_seq_one_letter_code
_entity_poly.pdbx_strand_id
1 'polypeptide(L)'
;MAGAKETPRQKMIGMMYLVLTALLALNVSKDILDAFVVVNDGLQKTKVNFRGKNAEKYIAFKKAFEENNKKVGIYWNEAVRVRELTEDAVTHIDNIKAELIAKTEKFEESEVIGSDELGRDTVLSLKYVDQKDNYMVPTHILIGEDPGKPRDDNENSAKRLRL
;
A
#
# COMPACT_ATOMS: atom_id res chain seq x y z
N MET A 1 4.21 -53.49 -10.56
CA MET A 1 3.07 -52.54 -10.50
C MET A 1 2.81 -52.07 -11.93
N ALA A 2 1.68 -52.46 -12.50
CA ALA A 2 1.41 -52.41 -13.94
C ALA A 2 1.31 -50.97 -14.47
N GLY A 3 2.36 -50.52 -15.16
CA GLY A 3 2.34 -49.32 -15.99
C GLY A 3 1.63 -49.61 -17.31
N ALA A 4 0.30 -49.65 -17.29
CA ALA A 4 -0.47 -49.55 -18.52
C ALA A 4 -0.24 -48.15 -19.11
N LYS A 5 0.34 -48.09 -20.32
CA LYS A 5 0.59 -46.83 -21.04
C LYS A 5 -0.75 -46.14 -21.25
N GLU A 6 -0.98 -45.00 -20.58
CA GLU A 6 -2.26 -44.30 -20.65
C GLU A 6 -2.72 -44.12 -22.10
N THR A 7 -4.00 -44.43 -22.35
CA THR A 7 -4.58 -44.28 -23.67
C THR A 7 -4.51 -42.81 -24.11
N PRO A 8 -4.37 -42.50 -25.41
CA PRO A 8 -4.33 -41.11 -25.89
C PRO A 8 -5.51 -40.26 -25.38
N ARG A 9 -6.69 -40.88 -25.19
CA ARG A 9 -7.87 -40.25 -24.58
C ARG A 9 -7.66 -39.90 -23.11
N GLN A 10 -7.09 -40.81 -22.30
CA GLN A 10 -6.78 -40.53 -20.89
C GLN A 10 -5.73 -39.42 -20.75
N LYS A 11 -4.74 -39.38 -21.63
CA LYS A 11 -3.77 -38.28 -21.68
C LYS A 11 -4.41 -36.94 -22.02
N MET A 12 -5.35 -36.91 -22.97
CA MET A 12 -6.08 -35.67 -23.27
C MET A 12 -6.95 -35.22 -22.09
N ILE A 13 -7.62 -36.16 -21.40
CA ILE A 13 -8.42 -35.86 -20.21
C ILE A 13 -7.52 -35.34 -19.07
N GLY A 14 -6.37 -35.97 -18.83
CA GLY A 14 -5.40 -35.56 -17.80
C GLY A 14 -4.78 -34.19 -18.09
N MET A 15 -4.42 -33.90 -19.34
CA MET A 15 -3.95 -32.57 -19.72
C MET A 15 -5.04 -31.52 -19.58
N MET A 16 -6.28 -31.83 -19.96
CA MET A 16 -7.41 -30.91 -19.78
C MET A 16 -7.66 -30.60 -18.30
N TYR A 17 -7.58 -31.61 -17.42
CA TYR A 17 -7.73 -31.41 -15.99
C TYR A 17 -6.60 -30.56 -15.42
N LEU A 18 -5.34 -30.82 -15.79
CA LEU A 18 -4.21 -29.98 -15.38
C LEU A 18 -4.33 -28.53 -15.84
N VAL A 19 -4.77 -28.30 -17.08
CA VAL A 19 -5.01 -26.95 -17.61
C VAL A 19 -6.17 -26.28 -16.85
N LEU A 20 -7.27 -26.99 -16.60
CA LEU A 20 -8.40 -26.46 -15.85
C LEU A 20 -8.04 -26.14 -14.39
N THR A 21 -7.29 -27.02 -13.71
CA THR A 21 -6.81 -26.80 -12.35
C THR A 21 -5.84 -25.63 -12.29
N ALA A 22 -4.95 -25.48 -13.29
CA ALA A 22 -4.07 -24.32 -13.39
C ALA A 22 -4.85 -23.02 -13.61
N LEU A 23 -5.88 -23.02 -14.47
CA LEU A 23 -6.75 -21.87 -14.69
C LEU A 23 -7.56 -21.49 -13.45
N LEU A 24 -8.08 -22.48 -12.70
CA LEU A 24 -8.76 -22.24 -11.42
C LEU A 24 -7.79 -21.68 -10.37
N ALA A 25 -6.57 -22.22 -10.27
CA ALA A 25 -5.55 -21.73 -9.34
C ALA A 25 -5.11 -20.29 -9.65
N LEU A 26 -5.01 -19.92 -10.94
CA LEU A 26 -4.74 -18.54 -11.36
C LEU A 26 -5.86 -17.57 -10.95
N ASN A 27 -7.12 -18.01 -10.96
CA ASN A 27 -8.25 -17.16 -10.61
C ASN A 27 -8.45 -17.01 -9.09
N VAL A 28 -8.22 -18.07 -8.29
CA VAL A 28 -8.32 -18.00 -6.82
C VAL A 28 -7.37 -16.96 -6.21
N SER A 29 -6.21 -16.72 -6.86
CA SER A 29 -5.27 -15.68 -6.42
C SER A 29 -5.86 -14.27 -6.50
N LYS A 30 -6.80 -14.01 -7.42
CA LYS A 30 -7.40 -12.68 -7.59
C LYS A 30 -8.49 -12.41 -6.56
N ASP A 31 -9.31 -13.41 -6.23
CA ASP A 31 -10.36 -13.29 -5.21
C ASP A 31 -9.77 -13.00 -3.82
N ILE A 32 -8.59 -13.56 -3.52
CA ILE A 32 -7.86 -13.28 -2.27
C ILE A 32 -7.38 -11.82 -2.23
N LEU A 33 -7.01 -11.23 -3.37
CA LEU A 33 -6.59 -9.83 -3.45
C LEU A 33 -7.75 -8.86 -3.19
N ASP A 34 -8.97 -9.22 -3.55
CA ASP A 34 -10.15 -8.42 -3.21
C ASP A 34 -10.41 -8.37 -1.69
N ALA A 35 -10.08 -9.43 -0.95
CA ALA A 35 -10.11 -9.37 0.51
C ALA A 35 -9.11 -8.35 1.07
N PHE A 36 -7.92 -8.22 0.46
CA PHE A 36 -6.94 -7.20 0.84
C PHE A 36 -7.42 -5.77 0.56
N VAL A 37 -8.21 -5.56 -0.49
CA VAL A 37 -8.84 -4.27 -0.79
C VAL A 37 -9.79 -3.87 0.35
N VAL A 38 -10.63 -4.81 0.81
CA VAL A 38 -11.55 -4.57 1.94
C VAL A 38 -10.79 -4.24 3.22
N VAL A 39 -9.69 -4.95 3.50
CA VAL A 39 -8.83 -4.66 4.65
C VAL A 39 -8.22 -3.25 4.53
N ASN A 40 -7.70 -2.88 3.37
CA ASN A 40 -7.16 -1.55 3.13
C ASN A 40 -8.22 -0.45 3.33
N ASP A 41 -9.44 -0.64 2.80
CA ASP A 41 -10.53 0.32 2.99
C ASP A 41 -10.88 0.50 4.49
N GLY A 42 -10.85 -0.59 5.27
CA GLY A 42 -10.99 -0.54 6.71
C GLY A 42 -9.88 0.26 7.41
N LEU A 43 -8.63 0.10 6.95
CA LEU A 43 -7.48 0.86 7.44
C LEU A 43 -7.57 2.34 7.06
N GLN A 44 -8.01 2.68 5.84
CA GLN A 44 -8.20 4.07 5.39
C GLN A 44 -9.27 4.77 6.24
N LYS A 45 -10.42 4.12 6.49
CA LYS A 45 -11.45 4.66 7.39
C LYS A 45 -10.91 4.89 8.79
N THR A 46 -10.11 3.95 9.30
CA THR A 46 -9.43 4.07 10.59
C THR A 46 -8.47 5.27 10.60
N LYS A 47 -7.63 5.45 9.57
CA LYS A 47 -6.72 6.60 9.41
C LYS A 47 -7.48 7.92 9.51
N VAL A 48 -8.58 8.07 8.76
CA VAL A 48 -9.42 9.29 8.77
C VAL A 48 -10.00 9.56 10.17
N ASN A 49 -10.55 8.52 10.82
CA ASN A 49 -11.13 8.64 12.16
C ASN A 49 -10.10 9.06 13.21
N PHE A 50 -8.92 8.44 13.21
CA PHE A 50 -7.84 8.81 14.13
C PHE A 50 -7.32 10.22 13.86
N ARG A 51 -7.24 10.63 12.60
CA ARG A 51 -6.84 12.00 12.23
C ARG A 51 -7.83 13.05 12.79
N GLY A 52 -9.14 12.79 12.68
CA GLY A 52 -10.17 13.66 13.26
C GLY A 52 -10.05 13.77 14.78
N LYS A 53 -9.94 12.63 15.47
CA LYS A 53 -9.74 12.59 16.93
C LYS A 53 -8.46 13.31 17.36
N ASN A 54 -7.36 13.12 16.65
CA ASN A 54 -6.11 13.80 16.94
C ASN A 54 -6.26 15.32 16.74
N ALA A 55 -6.91 15.77 15.67
CA ALA A 55 -7.16 17.19 15.43
C ALA A 55 -7.94 17.84 16.59
N GLU A 56 -8.99 17.18 17.10
CA GLU A 56 -9.73 17.65 18.28
C GLU A 56 -8.83 17.80 19.52
N LYS A 57 -7.93 16.83 19.75
CA LYS A 57 -6.97 16.88 20.86
C LYS A 57 -5.99 18.05 20.70
N TYR A 58 -5.46 18.27 19.50
CA TYR A 58 -4.57 19.41 19.22
C TYR A 58 -5.29 20.75 19.38
N ILE A 59 -6.58 20.86 19.01
CA ILE A 59 -7.38 22.07 19.24
C ILE A 59 -7.55 22.33 20.74
N ALA A 60 -7.92 21.31 21.52
CA ALA A 60 -8.04 21.44 22.97
C ALA A 60 -6.69 21.81 23.62
N PHE A 61 -5.59 21.24 23.11
CA PHE A 61 -4.27 21.50 23.63
C PHE A 61 -3.78 22.92 23.29
N LYS A 62 -4.12 23.44 22.10
CA LYS A 62 -3.89 24.83 21.72
C LYS A 62 -4.61 25.80 22.65
N LYS A 63 -5.86 25.52 23.01
CA LYS A 63 -6.62 26.34 24.00
C LYS A 63 -5.92 26.36 25.36
N ALA A 64 -5.48 25.21 25.85
CA ALA A 64 -4.73 25.13 27.11
C ALA A 64 -3.39 25.89 27.07
N PHE A 65 -2.73 25.92 25.90
CA PHE A 65 -1.54 26.73 25.67
C PHE A 65 -1.84 28.24 25.71
N GLU A 66 -2.93 28.68 25.08
CA GLU A 66 -3.40 30.07 25.11
C GLU A 66 -3.77 30.53 26.52
N GLU A 67 -4.34 29.64 27.34
CA GLU A 67 -4.70 29.91 28.75
C GLU A 67 -3.48 29.92 29.70
N ASN A 68 -2.50 29.03 29.50
CA ASN A 68 -1.36 28.90 30.42
C ASN A 68 -0.04 28.56 29.71
N ASN A 69 0.45 29.53 28.94
CA ASN A 69 1.69 29.41 28.17
C ASN A 69 2.90 28.99 29.03
N LYS A 70 3.07 29.54 30.25
CA LYS A 70 4.25 29.26 31.10
C LYS A 70 4.42 27.78 31.47
N LYS A 71 3.33 27.02 31.64
CA LYS A 71 3.39 25.59 31.98
C LYS A 71 3.22 24.68 30.77
N VAL A 72 2.41 25.11 29.80
CA VAL A 72 1.99 24.25 28.68
C VAL A 72 2.86 24.44 27.44
N GLY A 73 3.58 25.56 27.32
CA GLY A 73 4.33 25.90 26.10
C GLY A 73 5.39 24.91 25.67
N ILE A 74 6.14 24.33 26.62
CA ILE A 74 7.15 23.31 26.30
C ILE A 74 6.48 22.07 25.67
N TYR A 75 5.38 21.60 26.28
CA TYR A 75 4.67 20.42 25.80
C TYR A 75 3.92 20.69 24.48
N TRP A 76 3.42 21.91 24.28
CA TRP A 76 2.80 22.32 23.02
C TRP A 76 3.80 22.28 21.86
N ASN A 77 5.00 22.84 22.06
CA ASN A 77 6.05 22.86 21.04
C ASN A 77 6.49 21.45 20.66
N GLU A 78 6.67 20.57 21.64
CA GLU A 78 6.99 19.15 21.38
C GLU A 78 5.84 18.45 20.62
N ALA A 79 4.58 18.71 20.98
CA ALA A 79 3.45 18.12 20.27
C ALA A 79 3.34 18.62 18.82
N VAL A 80 3.61 19.91 18.56
CA VAL A 80 3.67 20.45 17.20
C VAL A 80 4.78 19.78 16.40
N ARG A 81 5.97 19.61 16.99
CA ARG A 81 7.09 18.92 16.36
C ARG A 81 6.77 17.46 16.02
N VAL A 82 6.13 16.73 16.95
CA VAL A 82 5.69 15.35 16.69
C VAL A 82 4.69 15.31 15.53
N ARG A 83 3.76 16.25 15.47
CA ARG A 83 2.79 16.34 14.37
C ARG A 83 3.48 16.55 13.03
N GLU A 84 4.44 17.47 12.95
CA GLU A 84 5.20 17.74 11.72
C GLU A 84 5.97 16.50 11.25
N LEU A 85 6.76 15.89 12.14
CA LEU A 85 7.51 14.66 11.82
C LEU A 85 6.61 13.50 11.40
N THR A 86 5.43 13.39 12.00
CA THR A 86 4.47 12.33 11.65
C THR A 86 3.82 12.61 10.30
N GLU A 87 3.48 13.86 9.98
CA GLU A 87 2.92 14.23 8.68
C GLU A 87 3.96 13.98 7.58
N ASP A 88 5.21 14.37 7.78
CA ASP A 88 6.31 14.08 6.83
C ASP A 88 6.46 12.58 6.57
N ALA A 89 6.43 11.76 7.62
CA ALA A 89 6.50 10.31 7.50
C ALA A 89 5.30 9.72 6.75
N VAL A 90 4.09 10.22 7.03
CA VAL A 90 2.87 9.79 6.33
C VAL A 90 2.91 10.18 4.86
N THR A 91 3.32 11.41 4.54
CA THR A 91 3.49 11.89 3.16
C THR A 91 4.53 11.07 2.41
N HIS A 92 5.65 10.74 3.05
CA HIS A 92 6.66 9.89 2.42
C HIS A 92 6.11 8.49 2.08
N ILE A 93 5.37 7.86 3.00
CA ILE A 93 4.70 6.57 2.75
C ILE A 93 3.64 6.69 1.64
N ASP A 94 2.87 7.78 1.63
CA ASP A 94 1.85 8.04 0.62
C ASP A 94 2.49 8.23 -0.77
N ASN A 95 3.64 8.90 -0.88
CA ASN A 95 4.41 9.05 -2.12
C ASN A 95 4.93 7.72 -2.65
N ILE A 96 5.47 6.86 -1.78
CA ILE A 96 5.93 5.52 -2.18
C ILE A 96 4.76 4.72 -2.76
N LYS A 97 3.60 4.74 -2.10
CA LYS A 97 2.41 4.05 -2.63
C LYS A 97 1.96 4.63 -3.97
N ALA A 98 2.01 5.94 -4.14
CA ALA A 98 1.64 6.60 -5.40
C ALA A 98 2.58 6.17 -6.54
N GLU A 99 3.90 6.17 -6.31
CA GLU A 99 4.86 5.68 -7.31
C GLU A 99 4.60 4.21 -7.68
N LEU A 100 4.38 3.35 -6.68
CA LEU A 100 4.13 1.93 -6.92
C LEU A 100 2.86 1.70 -7.75
N ILE A 101 1.77 2.40 -7.44
CA ILE A 101 0.51 2.29 -8.18
C ILE A 101 0.66 2.88 -9.59
N ALA A 102 1.27 4.05 -9.73
CA ALA A 102 1.49 4.69 -11.02
C ALA A 102 2.28 3.80 -11.98
N LYS A 103 3.39 3.21 -11.50
CA LYS A 103 4.21 2.31 -12.33
C LYS A 103 3.52 0.99 -12.64
N THR A 104 2.71 0.47 -11.72
CA THR A 104 2.00 -0.81 -11.92
C THR A 104 0.85 -0.66 -12.92
N GLU A 105 0.04 0.39 -12.78
CA GLU A 105 -1.09 0.67 -13.69
C GLU A 105 -0.67 1.38 -14.99
N LYS A 106 0.56 1.93 -15.04
CA LYS A 106 1.04 2.82 -16.11
C LYS A 106 0.19 4.10 -16.22
N PHE A 107 -0.26 4.60 -15.08
CA PHE A 107 -0.89 5.90 -14.97
C PHE A 107 0.16 7.00 -14.81
N GLU A 108 -0.22 8.23 -15.14
CA GLU A 108 0.57 9.40 -14.77
C GLU A 108 0.46 9.60 -13.24
N GLU A 109 1.53 10.08 -12.60
CA GLU A 109 1.55 10.27 -11.13
C GLU A 109 0.44 11.23 -10.66
N SER A 110 0.02 12.17 -11.52
CA SER A 110 -1.10 13.09 -11.29
C SER A 110 -2.48 12.43 -11.25
N GLU A 111 -2.63 11.23 -11.81
CA GLU A 111 -3.89 10.47 -11.79
C GLU A 111 -4.00 9.57 -10.56
N VAL A 112 -2.86 9.28 -9.93
CA VAL A 112 -2.78 8.43 -8.73
C VAL A 112 -2.92 9.23 -7.45
N ILE A 113 -2.53 10.51 -7.48
CA ILE A 113 -2.71 11.44 -6.36
C ILE A 113 -3.98 12.24 -6.62
N GLY A 114 -5.02 11.98 -5.82
CA GLY A 114 -6.30 12.68 -5.89
C GLY A 114 -6.68 13.29 -4.54
N SER A 115 -7.58 14.27 -4.54
CA SER A 115 -8.05 14.89 -3.30
C SER A 115 -9.17 14.08 -2.65
N ASP A 116 -9.10 13.85 -1.33
CA ASP A 116 -10.19 13.27 -0.56
C ASP A 116 -11.40 14.23 -0.44
N GLU A 117 -12.49 13.77 0.17
CA GLU A 117 -13.70 14.58 0.46
C GLU A 117 -13.40 15.85 1.30
N LEU A 118 -12.21 15.92 1.90
CA LEU A 118 -11.71 17.03 2.71
C LEU A 118 -10.65 17.86 1.96
N GLY A 119 -10.47 17.63 0.66
CA GLY A 119 -9.58 18.38 -0.22
C GLY A 119 -8.10 18.06 -0.05
N ARG A 120 -7.74 16.93 0.58
CA ARG A 120 -6.34 16.57 0.88
C ARG A 120 -5.85 15.50 -0.07
N ASP A 121 -4.59 15.62 -0.47
CA ASP A 121 -3.94 14.64 -1.33
C ASP A 121 -3.95 13.25 -0.70
N THR A 122 -4.49 12.31 -1.46
CA THR A 122 -4.63 10.90 -1.11
C THR A 122 -4.27 10.06 -2.33
N VAL A 123 -3.79 8.86 -2.03
CA VAL A 123 -3.44 7.89 -3.06
C VAL A 123 -4.71 7.19 -3.53
N LEU A 124 -4.78 6.90 -4.83
CA LEU A 124 -5.82 6.10 -5.47
C LEU A 124 -6.17 4.87 -4.60
N SER A 125 -7.46 4.69 -4.31
CA SER A 125 -7.90 3.51 -3.57
C SER A 125 -7.55 2.24 -4.34
N LEU A 126 -7.06 1.22 -3.62
CA LEU A 126 -6.80 -0.11 -4.16
C LEU A 126 -8.02 -0.76 -4.83
N LYS A 127 -9.23 -0.23 -4.60
CA LYS A 127 -10.43 -0.66 -5.33
C LYS A 127 -10.34 -0.40 -6.83
N TYR A 128 -9.65 0.68 -7.24
CA TYR A 128 -9.55 1.15 -8.63
C TYR A 128 -8.22 0.73 -9.32
N VAL A 129 -7.44 -0.12 -8.67
CA VAL A 129 -6.22 -0.71 -9.23
C VAL A 129 -6.64 -1.98 -9.95
N ASP A 130 -6.34 -2.16 -11.23
CA ASP A 130 -6.75 -3.34 -11.99
C ASP A 130 -5.71 -4.47 -11.90
N GLN A 131 -4.42 -4.11 -11.90
CA GLN A 131 -3.27 -5.02 -11.87
C GLN A 131 -2.79 -5.30 -10.43
N LYS A 132 -3.72 -5.60 -9.51
CA LYS A 132 -3.40 -5.88 -8.09
C LYS A 132 -2.55 -7.13 -7.90
N ASP A 133 -2.56 -8.04 -8.87
CA ASP A 133 -1.80 -9.29 -8.90
C ASP A 133 -0.35 -9.11 -9.39
N ASN A 134 0.00 -7.91 -9.86
CA ASN A 134 1.35 -7.61 -10.33
C ASN A 134 2.32 -7.42 -9.17
N TYR A 135 3.07 -8.48 -8.87
CA TYR A 135 4.14 -8.47 -7.87
C TYR A 135 5.50 -8.04 -8.44
N MET A 136 5.69 -8.10 -9.76
CA MET A 136 7.00 -7.90 -10.38
C MET A 136 7.41 -6.42 -10.37
N VAL A 137 6.48 -5.52 -10.73
CA VAL A 137 6.77 -4.09 -10.80
C VAL A 137 7.11 -3.50 -9.42
N PRO A 138 6.31 -3.74 -8.35
CA PRO A 138 6.67 -3.27 -7.02
C PRO A 138 8.00 -3.85 -6.51
N THR A 139 8.26 -5.13 -6.77
CA THR A 139 9.51 -5.78 -6.37
C THR A 139 10.72 -5.17 -7.07
N HIS A 140 10.62 -4.89 -8.37
CA HIS A 140 11.69 -4.27 -9.12
C HIS A 140 11.99 -2.84 -8.65
N ILE A 141 10.95 -2.07 -8.31
CA ILE A 141 11.12 -0.69 -7.82
C ILE A 141 11.82 -0.67 -6.46
N LEU A 142 11.37 -1.51 -5.52
CA LEU A 142 11.87 -1.48 -4.15
C LEU A 142 13.19 -2.24 -3.98
N ILE A 143 13.36 -3.38 -4.66
CA ILE A 143 14.49 -4.29 -4.44
C ILE A 143 15.41 -4.33 -5.66
N GLY A 144 14.88 -4.25 -6.88
CA GLY A 144 15.65 -4.40 -8.12
C GLY A 144 15.60 -5.82 -8.70
N GLU A 145 16.43 -6.09 -9.70
CA GLU A 145 16.41 -7.36 -10.47
C GLU A 145 17.03 -8.54 -9.72
N ASP A 146 18.01 -8.27 -8.84
CA ASP A 146 18.74 -9.28 -8.10
C ASP A 146 18.43 -9.16 -6.59
N PRO A 147 17.70 -10.11 -5.98
CA PRO A 147 17.43 -10.13 -4.55
C PRO A 147 18.71 -10.17 -3.68
N GLY A 148 19.82 -10.69 -4.21
CA GLY A 148 21.12 -10.72 -3.53
C GLY A 148 21.89 -9.40 -3.60
N LYS A 149 21.50 -8.50 -4.51
CA LYS A 149 22.09 -7.16 -4.69
C LYS A 149 20.98 -6.12 -4.81
N PRO A 150 20.31 -5.79 -3.70
CA PRO A 150 19.24 -4.81 -3.72
C PRO A 150 19.75 -3.46 -4.23
N ARG A 151 18.95 -2.86 -5.11
CA ARG A 151 19.18 -1.59 -5.79
C ARG A 151 19.27 -0.43 -4.78
N ASP A 152 20.14 0.54 -5.05
CA ASP A 152 20.51 1.63 -4.10
C ASP A 152 20.55 3.03 -4.75
N ASP A 153 20.03 3.13 -5.96
CA ASP A 153 20.04 4.37 -6.76
C ASP A 153 18.74 5.17 -6.62
N ASN A 154 17.62 4.55 -6.21
CA ASN A 154 16.34 5.21 -5.94
C ASN A 154 16.21 5.53 -4.43
N GLU A 155 15.69 6.72 -4.09
CA GLU A 155 15.38 7.11 -2.70
C GLU A 155 14.39 6.15 -2.04
N ASN A 156 13.46 5.60 -2.83
CA ASN A 156 12.44 4.67 -2.34
C ASN A 156 12.93 3.20 -2.36
N SER A 157 14.22 2.94 -2.57
CA SER A 157 14.75 1.58 -2.53
C SER A 157 14.76 1.03 -1.10
N ALA A 158 14.55 -0.27 -0.95
CA ALA A 158 14.50 -0.97 0.34
C ALA A 158 15.80 -0.79 1.15
N LYS A 159 16.93 -0.54 0.48
CA LYS A 159 18.22 -0.31 1.13
C LYS A 159 18.32 1.10 1.71
N ARG A 160 17.75 2.12 1.04
CA ARG A 160 17.72 3.50 1.52
C ARG A 160 16.63 3.77 2.55
N LEU A 161 15.51 3.04 2.47
CA LEU A 161 14.46 3.05 3.48
C LEU A 161 14.92 2.45 4.82
N ARG A 162 16.08 1.78 4.84
CA ARG A 162 16.72 1.29 6.05
C ARG A 162 17.48 2.47 6.70
N LEU A 163 16.85 3.08 7.71
CA LEU A 163 17.52 3.94 8.70
C LEU A 163 18.70 3.21 9.35
#